data_AF-A0A504ZD71-F1
#
_entry.id   AF-A0A504ZD71-F1
#
_cell.length_a   1.000
_cell.length_b   1.000
_cell.length_c   1.000
_cell.angle_alpha   90.00
_cell.angle_beta   90.00
_cell.angle_gamma   90.00
#
_symmetry.space_group_name_H-M   'P 1'
#
loop_
_entity.id
_entity.type
_entity.pdbx_description
1 polymer ?
#
loop_
_entity_poly.entity_id
_entity_poly.type
_entity_poly.pdbx_seq_one_letter_code
_entity_poly.pdbx_strand_id
1 'polypeptide(L)'
;MATPGQLWLGLFRVPARNFAKKVKSTKGVAAVTKSKELPVETDPEKLVNYCCINYRVGEQPIPLKPDNEYPDWLWTLRTERGPIPLNEIDKNSYYYWRRIRKTTLRHWNQLASVTGWHRKDHRTISDHPSRFYGDRYTVANDWYEAQKAHS
;
A
#
# COMPACT_ATOMS: atom_id res chain seq x y z
N MET A 1 -18.48 -58.32 3.81
CA MET A 1 -18.89 -57.36 4.85
C MET A 1 -17.90 -56.20 4.82
N ALA A 2 -18.28 -55.07 4.24
CA ALA A 2 -17.46 -53.86 4.17
C ALA A 2 -18.00 -52.86 5.20
N THR A 3 -17.14 -52.36 6.09
CA THR A 3 -17.53 -51.41 7.14
C THR A 3 -17.82 -50.03 6.54
N PRO A 4 -18.98 -49.42 6.81
CA PRO A 4 -19.31 -48.10 6.32
C PRO A 4 -18.78 -47.05 7.29
N GLY A 5 -17.60 -46.48 7.04
CA GLY A 5 -17.03 -45.53 8.01
C GLY A 5 -15.84 -44.67 7.58
N GLN A 6 -15.51 -44.57 6.29
CA GLN A 6 -14.38 -43.74 5.85
C GLN A 6 -14.69 -42.98 4.56
N LEU A 7 -15.63 -42.03 4.59
CA LEU A 7 -15.85 -41.11 3.46
C LEU A 7 -16.24 -39.69 3.89
N TRP A 8 -15.59 -39.09 4.89
CA TRP A 8 -15.76 -37.64 5.16
C TRP A 8 -14.49 -36.98 5.72
N LEU A 9 -13.36 -37.08 5.02
CA LEU A 9 -12.18 -36.24 5.29
C LEU A 9 -11.53 -35.76 3.98
N GLY A 10 -12.32 -35.11 3.14
CA GLY A 10 -11.77 -34.54 1.91
C GLY A 10 -12.66 -33.49 1.32
N LEU A 11 -12.68 -32.28 1.91
CA LEU A 11 -13.06 -31.03 1.22
C LEU A 11 -12.91 -29.77 2.11
N PHE A 12 -11.78 -29.59 2.80
CA PHE A 12 -11.35 -28.24 3.22
C PHE A 12 -9.85 -28.09 3.04
N ARG A 13 -9.41 -28.17 1.77
CA ARG A 13 -8.08 -27.68 1.40
C ARG A 13 -8.16 -26.15 1.35
N VAL A 14 -7.81 -25.50 2.46
CA VAL A 14 -7.63 -24.04 2.49
C VAL A 14 -6.62 -23.69 1.37
N PRO A 15 -6.98 -22.87 0.37
CA PRO A 15 -6.02 -22.46 -0.65
C PRO A 15 -4.97 -21.56 0.01
N ALA A 16 -3.81 -22.14 0.32
CA ALA A 16 -2.66 -21.37 0.73
C ALA A 16 -2.25 -20.47 -0.44
N ARG A 17 -2.49 -19.15 -0.31
CA ARG A 17 -1.94 -18.15 -1.21
C ARG A 17 -0.43 -18.15 -1.04
N ASN A 18 0.26 -18.95 -1.83
CA ASN A 18 1.71 -18.85 -2.00
C ASN A 18 2.02 -17.53 -2.71
N PHE A 19 2.00 -16.41 -1.96
CA PHE A 19 2.64 -15.19 -2.42
C PHE A 19 4.07 -15.53 -2.83
N ALA A 20 4.51 -15.03 -3.99
CA ALA A 20 5.85 -15.25 -4.51
C ALA A 20 6.87 -15.07 -3.37
N LYS A 21 7.49 -16.17 -2.93
CA LYS A 21 8.62 -16.09 -2.00
C LYS A 21 9.63 -15.19 -2.68
N LYS A 22 10.00 -14.06 -2.06
CA LYS A 22 11.14 -13.27 -2.51
C LYS A 22 12.33 -14.22 -2.57
N VAL A 23 12.71 -14.62 -3.78
CA VAL A 23 13.97 -15.29 -4.02
C VAL A 23 15.01 -14.30 -3.51
N LYS A 24 15.72 -14.66 -2.45
CA LYS A 24 16.89 -13.90 -2.02
C LYS A 24 17.81 -13.87 -3.23
N SER A 25 17.98 -12.68 -3.80
CA SER A 25 18.91 -12.43 -4.89
C SER A 25 20.24 -13.08 -4.52
N THR A 26 20.62 -14.08 -5.30
CA THR A 26 21.96 -14.66 -5.29
C THR A 26 22.94 -13.52 -5.56
N LYS A 27 23.95 -13.37 -4.69
CA LYS A 27 25.09 -12.45 -4.87
C LYS A 27 25.57 -12.56 -6.32
N GLY A 28 25.30 -11.55 -7.14
CA GLY A 28 25.70 -11.54 -8.55
C GLY A 28 24.77 -10.77 -9.49
N VAL A 29 23.47 -10.70 -9.21
CA VAL A 29 22.50 -9.90 -10.02
C VAL A 29 22.24 -8.53 -9.40
N ALA A 30 23.25 -8.00 -8.70
CA ALA A 30 23.31 -6.61 -8.27
C ALA A 30 24.38 -5.89 -9.08
N ALA A 31 24.46 -6.17 -10.38
CA ALA A 31 24.89 -5.16 -11.33
C ALA A 31 23.83 -4.06 -11.23
N VAL A 32 24.06 -3.17 -10.26
CA VAL A 32 23.44 -1.87 -10.11
C VAL A 32 23.57 -1.24 -11.48
N THR A 33 22.50 -1.34 -12.26
CA THR A 33 22.27 -0.46 -13.40
C THR A 33 22.29 0.93 -12.80
N LYS A 34 23.48 1.55 -12.79
CA LYS A 34 23.63 2.93 -12.36
C LYS A 34 22.61 3.72 -13.16
N SER A 35 21.65 4.33 -12.47
CA SER A 35 20.67 5.20 -13.10
C SER A 35 21.46 6.20 -13.93
N LYS A 36 21.16 6.30 -15.23
CA LYS A 36 21.85 7.26 -16.10
C LYS A 36 21.47 8.65 -15.62
N GLU A 37 22.41 9.35 -14.99
CA GLU A 37 22.28 10.76 -14.68
C GLU A 37 22.45 11.52 -15.99
N LEU A 38 21.35 12.03 -16.53
CA LEU A 38 21.39 12.91 -17.70
C LEU A 38 21.85 14.30 -17.22
N PRO A 39 22.78 14.96 -17.92
CA PRO A 39 23.17 16.32 -17.58
C PRO A 39 21.93 17.22 -17.67
N VAL A 40 21.70 18.00 -16.60
CA VAL A 40 20.59 18.95 -16.55
C VAL A 40 21.06 20.26 -17.17
N GLU A 41 20.27 20.81 -18.09
CA GLU A 41 20.53 22.11 -18.70
C GLU A 41 20.46 23.22 -17.63
N THR A 42 21.43 24.13 -17.64
CA THR A 42 21.56 25.22 -16.64
C THR A 42 21.21 26.61 -17.18
N ASP A 43 20.96 26.72 -18.49
CA ASP A 43 20.66 27.99 -19.16
C ASP A 43 19.24 28.49 -18.81
N PRO A 44 19.08 29.68 -18.21
CA PRO A 44 17.77 30.16 -17.75
C PRO A 44 16.80 30.46 -18.90
N GLU A 45 17.29 31.02 -20.02
CA GLU A 45 16.46 31.33 -21.18
C GLU A 45 15.86 30.08 -21.83
N LYS A 46 16.60 28.98 -21.81
CA LYS A 46 16.11 27.69 -22.31
C LYS A 46 15.05 27.10 -21.38
N LEU A 47 15.25 27.20 -20.06
CA LEU A 47 14.31 26.65 -19.07
C LEU A 47 12.97 27.39 -19.02
N VAL A 48 12.96 28.69 -19.33
CA VAL A 48 11.72 29.49 -19.37
C VAL A 48 10.92 29.23 -20.64
N ASN A 49 11.59 29.02 -21.77
CA ASN A 49 10.92 28.89 -23.08
C ASN A 49 10.66 27.44 -23.50
N TYR A 50 11.41 26.48 -22.96
CA TYR A 50 11.40 25.09 -23.42
C TYR A 50 11.24 24.09 -22.26
N CYS A 51 10.55 23.00 -22.56
CA CYS A 51 10.35 21.86 -21.69
C CYS A 51 11.42 20.78 -21.97
N CYS A 52 12.45 20.72 -21.12
CA CYS A 52 13.59 19.81 -21.25
C CYS A 52 13.33 18.40 -20.68
N ILE A 53 12.22 17.75 -21.08
CA ILE A 53 11.84 16.40 -20.59
C ILE A 53 12.40 15.27 -21.47
N ASN A 54 12.92 15.61 -22.65
CA ASN A 54 13.28 14.61 -23.64
C ASN A 54 14.42 13.69 -23.19
N TYR A 55 14.21 12.38 -23.30
CA TYR A 55 15.17 11.34 -22.92
C TYR A 55 15.88 10.71 -24.12
N ARG A 56 15.42 11.00 -25.35
CA ARG A 56 16.00 10.47 -26.58
C ARG A 56 17.11 11.39 -27.07
N VAL A 57 18.23 10.78 -27.45
CA VAL A 57 19.39 11.52 -27.95
C VAL A 57 19.08 12.06 -29.35
N GLY A 58 19.19 13.39 -29.54
CA GLY A 58 19.05 14.04 -30.84
C GLY A 58 17.70 14.71 -31.11
N GLU A 59 16.73 14.59 -30.21
CA GLU A 59 15.46 15.31 -30.31
C GLU A 59 15.59 16.71 -29.68
N GLN A 60 14.96 17.71 -30.30
CA GLN A 60 15.01 19.10 -29.84
C GLN A 60 14.12 19.32 -28.59
N PRO A 61 14.43 20.33 -27.75
CA PRO A 61 13.57 20.71 -26.63
C PRO A 61 12.18 21.15 -27.12
N ILE A 62 11.13 20.75 -26.39
CA ILE A 62 9.75 21.09 -26.78
C ILE A 62 9.46 22.53 -26.33
N PRO A 63 9.08 23.46 -27.21
CA PRO A 63 8.73 24.83 -26.81
C PRO A 63 7.45 24.85 -25.98
N LEU A 64 7.42 25.71 -24.95
CA LEU A 64 6.22 25.97 -24.16
C LEU A 64 5.23 26.82 -24.96
N LYS A 65 3.95 26.46 -24.86
CA LYS A 65 2.84 27.15 -25.51
C LYS A 65 2.32 28.26 -24.60
N PRO A 66 1.58 29.26 -25.14
CA PRO A 66 0.89 30.23 -24.30
C PRO A 66 -0.20 29.55 -23.46
N ASP A 67 -0.55 30.15 -22.31
CA ASP A 67 -1.48 29.59 -21.33
C ASP A 67 -2.86 29.20 -21.89
N ASN A 68 -3.30 29.89 -22.96
CA ASN A 68 -4.59 29.67 -23.62
C ASN A 68 -4.69 28.35 -24.39
N GLU A 69 -3.56 27.73 -24.76
CA GLU A 69 -3.57 26.43 -25.44
C GLU A 69 -3.72 25.25 -24.48
N TYR A 70 -3.47 25.49 -23.19
CA TYR A 70 -3.61 24.48 -22.15
C TYR A 70 -5.04 24.45 -21.62
N PRO A 71 -5.56 23.26 -21.26
CA PRO A 71 -6.91 23.15 -20.76
C PRO A 71 -7.07 23.76 -19.37
N ASP A 72 -8.21 24.40 -19.12
CA ASP A 72 -8.49 25.17 -17.88
C ASP A 72 -8.28 24.38 -16.58
N TRP A 73 -8.52 23.06 -16.60
CA TRP A 73 -8.35 22.22 -15.42
C TRP A 73 -6.90 22.19 -14.89
N LEU A 74 -5.91 22.48 -15.75
CA LEU A 74 -4.50 22.55 -15.34
C LEU A 74 -4.31 23.60 -14.23
N TRP A 75 -4.95 24.76 -14.40
CA TRP A 75 -4.87 25.88 -13.48
C TRP A 75 -5.73 25.71 -12.22
N THR A 76 -6.67 24.75 -12.24
CA THR A 76 -7.47 24.38 -11.06
C THR A 76 -6.78 23.39 -10.13
N LEU A 77 -5.65 22.82 -10.55
CA LEU A 77 -4.90 21.87 -9.74
C LEU A 77 -4.26 22.54 -8.52
N ARG A 78 -4.37 21.90 -7.35
CA ARG A 78 -3.72 22.36 -6.13
C ARG A 78 -2.20 22.15 -6.22
N THR A 79 -1.44 23.25 -6.17
CA THR A 79 0.03 23.26 -6.21
C THR A 79 0.69 23.20 -4.83
N GLU A 80 -0.11 23.25 -3.77
CA GLU A 80 0.40 23.22 -2.39
C GLU A 80 1.15 21.93 -2.06
N ARG A 81 2.26 22.09 -1.33
CA ARG A 81 3.09 20.99 -0.86
C ARG A 81 2.42 20.26 0.30
N GLY A 82 1.50 19.35 0.00
CA GLY A 82 0.93 18.46 1.00
C GLY A 82 -0.46 17.93 0.63
N PRO A 83 -0.92 16.85 1.28
CA PRO A 83 -2.30 16.41 1.16
C PRO A 83 -3.24 17.36 1.91
N ILE A 84 -4.39 17.67 1.32
CA ILE A 84 -5.49 18.44 1.96
C ILE A 84 -5.77 17.87 3.35
N PRO A 85 -5.83 18.68 4.43
CA PRO A 85 -6.15 18.23 5.78
C PRO A 85 -7.48 17.46 5.84
N LEU A 86 -7.62 16.53 6.80
CA LEU A 86 -8.78 15.64 6.91
C LEU A 86 -10.10 16.41 7.09
N ASN A 87 -10.03 17.56 7.76
CA ASN A 87 -11.19 18.36 8.16
C ASN A 87 -11.83 19.10 6.98
N GLU A 88 -11.05 19.40 5.94
CA GLU A 88 -11.50 20.15 4.76
C GLU A 88 -12.06 19.23 3.66
N ILE A 89 -11.76 17.92 3.72
CA ILE A 89 -12.22 16.97 2.72
C ILE A 89 -13.65 16.54 3.05
N ASP A 90 -14.53 16.60 2.05
CA ASP A 90 -15.88 16.04 2.15
C ASP A 90 -15.85 14.53 2.44
N LYS A 91 -16.62 14.11 3.45
CA LYS A 91 -16.71 12.72 3.92
C LYS A 91 -17.37 11.80 2.90
N ASN A 92 -18.19 12.34 2.00
CA ASN A 92 -18.83 11.57 0.93
C ASN A 92 -17.89 11.35 -0.27
N SER A 93 -16.75 12.04 -0.32
CA SER A 93 -15.76 11.85 -1.37
C SER A 93 -14.98 10.54 -1.21
N TYR A 94 -14.73 9.85 -2.32
CA TYR A 94 -13.83 8.69 -2.35
C TYR A 94 -12.41 9.04 -1.84
N TYR A 95 -11.94 10.27 -2.10
CA TYR A 95 -10.62 10.74 -1.69
C TYR A 95 -10.45 10.72 -0.16
N TYR A 96 -11.49 11.10 0.59
CA TYR A 96 -11.52 11.06 2.05
C TYR A 96 -11.21 9.66 2.58
N TRP A 97 -11.96 8.66 2.11
CA TRP A 97 -11.81 7.27 2.57
C TRP A 97 -10.47 6.66 2.16
N ARG A 98 -9.93 7.01 0.99
CA ARG A 98 -8.58 6.62 0.59
C ARG A 98 -7.53 7.18 1.56
N ARG A 99 -7.70 8.44 1.99
CA ARG A 99 -6.82 9.10 2.95
C ARG A 99 -6.89 8.43 4.33
N ILE A 100 -8.10 8.17 4.84
CA ILE A 100 -8.33 7.44 6.10
C ILE A 100 -7.60 6.11 6.11
N ARG A 101 -7.82 5.26 5.08
CA ARG A 101 -7.16 3.94 4.99
C ARG A 101 -5.64 4.05 5.07
N LYS A 102 -5.04 5.02 4.36
CA LYS A 102 -3.59 5.24 4.39
C LYS A 102 -3.10 5.69 5.77
N THR A 103 -3.83 6.58 6.44
CA THR A 103 -3.49 7.06 7.79
C THR A 103 -3.62 5.93 8.82
N THR A 104 -4.70 5.15 8.77
CA THR A 104 -4.91 3.98 9.63
C THR A 104 -3.80 2.95 9.46
N LEU A 105 -3.42 2.63 8.22
CA LEU A 105 -2.32 1.70 7.96
C LEU A 105 -0.98 2.21 8.52
N ARG A 106 -0.70 3.51 8.37
CA ARG A 106 0.50 4.14 8.96
C ARG A 106 0.48 4.03 10.48
N HIS A 107 -0.66 4.30 11.10
CA HIS A 107 -0.83 4.18 12.55
C HIS A 107 -0.61 2.74 13.02
N TRP A 108 -1.18 1.74 12.32
CA TRP A 108 -0.93 0.33 12.66
C TRP A 108 0.52 -0.08 12.46
N ASN A 109 1.19 0.40 11.42
CA ASN A 109 2.62 0.14 11.22
C ASN A 109 3.47 0.77 12.34
N GLN A 110 3.09 1.96 12.83
CA GLN A 110 3.73 2.60 13.98
C GLN A 110 3.50 1.80 15.27
N LEU A 111 2.25 1.42 15.57
CA LEU A 111 1.94 0.58 16.72
C LEU A 111 2.66 -0.76 16.66
N ALA A 112 2.70 -1.39 15.48
CA ALA A 112 3.43 -2.61 15.24
C ALA A 112 4.94 -2.46 15.47
N SER A 113 5.51 -1.30 15.12
CA SER A 113 6.93 -1.01 15.36
C SER A 113 7.24 -0.83 16.86
N VAL A 114 6.36 -0.14 17.61
CA VAL A 114 6.52 0.11 19.04
C VAL A 114 6.31 -1.17 19.85
N THR A 115 5.24 -1.90 19.56
CA THR A 115 4.87 -3.15 20.25
C THR A 115 5.74 -4.34 19.84
N GLY A 116 6.60 -4.19 18.83
CA GLY A 116 7.45 -5.27 18.32
C GLY A 116 6.68 -6.38 17.60
N TRP A 117 5.46 -6.14 17.12
CA TRP A 117 4.58 -7.12 16.46
C TRP A 117 5.22 -7.86 15.27
N HIS A 118 6.20 -7.24 14.60
CA HIS A 118 6.96 -7.86 13.52
C HIS A 118 8.11 -8.78 13.98
N ARG A 119 8.47 -8.80 15.26
CA ARG A 119 9.46 -9.74 15.81
C ARG A 119 8.93 -11.15 15.70
N LYS A 120 9.79 -12.09 15.27
CA LYS A 120 9.41 -13.50 15.07
C LYS A 120 8.89 -14.13 16.37
N ASP A 121 9.34 -13.63 17.51
CA ASP A 121 9.04 -14.11 18.85
C ASP A 121 7.59 -13.80 19.30
N HIS A 122 6.88 -12.91 18.58
CA HIS A 122 5.49 -12.52 18.88
C HIS A 122 4.48 -12.97 17.81
N ARG A 123 4.83 -13.98 17.02
CA ARG A 123 3.99 -14.51 15.93
C ARG A 123 3.15 -15.73 16.39
N THR A 124 2.60 -15.68 17.59
CA THR A 124 1.59 -16.62 18.08
C THR A 124 0.26 -16.33 17.39
N ILE A 125 -0.37 -17.36 16.81
CA ILE A 125 -1.59 -17.21 16.00
C ILE A 125 -2.80 -16.76 16.86
N SER A 126 -2.74 -17.01 18.17
CA SER A 126 -3.76 -16.72 19.18
C SER A 126 -3.93 -15.23 19.50
N ASP A 127 -2.92 -14.40 19.22
CA ASP A 127 -2.86 -13.04 19.80
C ASP A 127 -3.37 -11.95 18.85
N HIS A 128 -3.66 -12.30 17.60
CA HIS A 128 -4.00 -11.31 16.56
C HIS A 128 -5.38 -10.69 16.75
N PRO A 129 -6.46 -11.46 17.01
CA PRO A 129 -7.79 -10.88 17.20
C PRO A 129 -7.93 -10.24 18.59
N SER A 130 -7.34 -10.85 19.62
CA SER A 130 -7.37 -10.36 21.00
C SER A 130 -6.62 -9.04 21.19
N ARG A 131 -5.58 -8.73 20.40
CA ARG A 131 -4.91 -7.42 20.44
C ARG A 131 -5.58 -6.33 19.62
N PHE A 132 -6.25 -6.67 18.51
CA PHE A 132 -6.91 -5.69 17.65
C PHE A 132 -8.27 -5.26 18.21
N TYR A 133 -9.00 -6.20 18.82
CA TYR A 133 -10.32 -5.97 19.40
C TYR A 133 -10.31 -5.96 20.94
N GLY A 134 -9.22 -6.38 21.59
CA GLY A 134 -9.08 -6.33 23.05
C GLY A 134 -10.13 -7.20 23.74
N ASP A 135 -10.68 -6.62 24.81
CA ASP A 135 -11.76 -7.19 25.61
C ASP A 135 -13.04 -7.46 24.80
N ARG A 136 -13.26 -6.77 23.68
CA ARG A 136 -14.44 -7.06 22.83
C ARG A 136 -14.35 -8.44 22.17
N TYR A 137 -13.14 -8.91 21.83
CA TYR A 137 -12.99 -10.23 21.22
C TYR A 137 -13.08 -11.35 22.23
N THR A 138 -12.54 -11.16 23.44
CA THR A 138 -12.69 -12.14 24.53
C THR A 138 -14.17 -12.32 24.86
N VAL A 139 -14.89 -11.22 25.10
CA VAL A 139 -16.34 -11.27 25.39
C VAL A 139 -17.13 -11.92 24.24
N ALA A 140 -16.84 -11.57 22.99
CA ALA A 140 -17.53 -12.15 21.84
C ALA A 140 -17.24 -13.65 21.66
N ASN A 141 -16.01 -14.08 21.91
CA ASN A 141 -15.63 -15.50 21.86
C ASN A 141 -16.24 -16.28 23.01
N ASP A 142 -16.19 -15.76 24.23
CA ASP A 142 -16.77 -16.40 25.42
C ASP A 142 -18.28 -16.62 25.22
N TRP A 143 -18.97 -15.63 24.65
CA TRP A 143 -20.36 -15.74 24.25
C TRP A 143 -20.59 -16.81 23.17
N TYR A 144 -19.75 -16.85 22.13
CA TYR A 144 -19.86 -17.83 21.04
C TYR A 144 -19.61 -19.27 21.53
N GLU A 145 -18.57 -19.49 22.34
CA GLU A 145 -18.27 -20.81 22.92
C GLU A 145 -19.36 -21.25 23.92
N ALA A 146 -19.95 -20.33 24.68
CA ALA A 146 -21.10 -20.63 25.53
C ALA A 146 -22.30 -21.12 24.70
N GLN A 147 -22.60 -20.47 23.57
CA GLN A 147 -23.69 -20.93 22.67
C GLN A 147 -23.43 -22.33 22.10
N LYS A 148 -22.19 -22.62 21.73
CA LYS A 148 -21.77 -23.93 21.20
C LYS A 148 -21.82 -25.05 22.24
N ALA A 149 -21.61 -24.72 23.52
CA ALA A 149 -21.72 -25.69 24.62
C ALA A 149 -23.18 -26.08 24.95
N HIS A 150 -24.14 -25.23 24.59
CA HIS A 150 -25.57 -25.46 24.79
C HIS A 150 -26.25 -26.18 23.61
N SER A 151 -25.59 -26.29 22.47
CA SER A 151 -26.03 -27.03 21.28
C SER A 151 -25.47 -28.44 21.24
#